data_AF-A0A4Y8I830-F1
#
_entry.id   AF-A0A4Y8I830-F1
#
_cell.length_a   1.000
_cell.length_b   1.000
_cell.length_c   1.000
_cell.angle_alpha   90.00
_cell.angle_beta   90.00
_cell.angle_gamma   90.00
#
_symmetry.space_group_name_H-M   'P 1'
#
loop_
_entity.id
_entity.type
_entity.pdbx_description
1 polymer ?
#
loop_
_entity_poly.entity_id
_entity_poly.type
_entity_poly.pdbx_seq_one_letter_code
_entity_poly.pdbx_strand_id
1 'polypeptide(L)'
;MIYELKSFDVWTVARTVFIIALIIHLLFGLTGALLIMFGVNAMNSVWDDSDTYYEESSPEDSKIPLLIIFIFLISIGLSFGYMILSAIVTLIYNKMSGIVGGIEVDLNELSQLKKTKLLPKAPKAPEEEESLS
;
A
#
# COMPACT_ATOMS: atom_id res chain seq x y z
N MET A 1 16.78 -10.88 23.56
CA MET A 1 15.66 -10.87 24.54
C MET A 1 14.42 -11.20 23.75
N ILE A 2 13.75 -12.32 24.07
CA ILE A 2 12.60 -12.82 23.30
C ILE A 2 11.34 -12.11 23.80
N TYR A 3 10.62 -11.45 22.90
CA TYR A 3 9.36 -10.79 23.20
C TYR A 3 8.21 -11.59 22.59
N GLU A 4 7.20 -11.94 23.38
CA GLU A 4 6.03 -12.69 22.92
C GLU A 4 4.85 -11.74 22.69
N LEU A 5 4.36 -11.67 21.44
CA LEU A 5 3.16 -10.92 21.07
C LEU A 5 1.91 -11.76 21.34
N LYS A 6 1.43 -11.65 22.58
CA LYS A 6 0.30 -12.45 23.08
C LYS A 6 -1.06 -11.95 22.62
N SER A 7 -1.21 -10.66 22.33
CA SER A 7 -2.46 -10.10 21.81
C SER A 7 -2.22 -8.84 20.97
N PHE A 8 -3.12 -8.62 20.01
CA PHE A 8 -3.20 -7.37 19.27
C PHE A 8 -4.45 -6.60 19.68
N ASP A 9 -4.34 -5.28 19.72
CA ASP A 9 -5.52 -4.42 19.85
C ASP A 9 -6.35 -4.48 18.56
N VAL A 10 -7.54 -5.06 18.67
CA VAL A 10 -8.47 -5.29 17.55
C VAL A 10 -8.80 -3.99 16.85
N TRP A 11 -9.02 -2.92 17.61
CA TRP A 11 -9.38 -1.63 17.03
C TRP A 11 -8.24 -1.00 16.25
N THR A 12 -7.01 -1.05 16.80
CA THR A 12 -5.82 -0.57 16.09
C THR A 12 -5.55 -1.36 14.81
N VAL A 13 -5.66 -2.70 14.84
CA VAL A 13 -5.48 -3.53 13.63
C VAL A 13 -6.57 -3.21 12.60
N ALA A 14 -7.84 -3.17 13.02
CA ALA A 14 -8.96 -2.89 12.13
C ALA A 14 -8.82 -1.52 11.45
N ARG A 15 -8.48 -0.47 12.22
CA ARG A 15 -8.24 0.87 11.68
C ARG A 15 -7.06 0.91 10.72
N THR A 16 -5.98 0.20 11.04
CA THR A 16 -4.79 0.15 10.19
C THR A 16 -5.10 -0.53 8.86
N VAL A 17 -5.78 -1.68 8.91
CA VAL A 17 -6.23 -2.40 7.71
C VAL A 17 -7.20 -1.56 6.89
N PHE A 18 -8.14 -0.86 7.53
CA PHE A 18 -9.06 0.06 6.84
C PHE A 18 -8.30 1.12 6.04
N ILE A 19 -7.32 1.80 6.66
CA ILE A 19 -6.55 2.87 6.01
C ILE A 19 -5.73 2.31 4.84
N ILE A 20 -5.05 1.18 5.05
CA ILE A 20 -4.23 0.54 3.99
C ILE A 20 -5.13 0.09 2.84
N ALA A 21 -6.24 -0.59 3.13
CA ALA A 21 -7.20 -1.04 2.13
C ALA A 21 -7.79 0.15 1.37
N LEU A 22 -8.13 1.25 2.04
CA LEU A 22 -8.68 2.44 1.41
C LEU A 22 -7.68 3.05 0.42
N ILE A 23 -6.41 3.17 0.82
CA ILE A 23 -5.35 3.70 -0.05
C ILE A 23 -5.17 2.80 -1.27
N ILE A 24 -5.08 1.48 -1.07
CA ILE A 24 -4.90 0.51 -2.14
C ILE A 24 -6.09 0.57 -3.11
N HIS A 25 -7.32 0.44 -2.63
CA HIS A 25 -8.50 0.46 -3.48
C HIS A 25 -8.65 1.78 -4.25
N LEU A 26 -8.35 2.91 -3.61
CA LEU A 26 -8.42 4.21 -4.27
C LEU A 26 -7.34 4.33 -5.36
N LEU A 27 -6.10 3.91 -5.08
CA LEU A 27 -5.00 3.96 -6.04
C LEU A 27 -5.30 3.08 -7.27
N PHE A 28 -5.69 1.82 -7.05
CA PHE A 28 -6.01 0.88 -8.13
C PHE A 28 -7.30 1.26 -8.87
N GLY A 29 -8.33 1.69 -8.14
CA GLY A 29 -9.59 2.13 -8.73
C GLY A 29 -9.41 3.35 -9.63
N LEU A 30 -8.69 4.37 -9.16
CA LEU A 30 -8.43 5.59 -9.93
C LEU A 30 -7.54 5.30 -11.15
N THR A 31 -6.47 4.52 -10.97
CA THR A 31 -5.58 4.13 -12.07
C THR A 31 -6.32 3.30 -13.11
N GLY A 32 -7.13 2.32 -12.69
CA GLY A 32 -7.94 1.49 -13.58
C GLY A 32 -8.95 2.31 -14.37
N ALA A 33 -9.63 3.26 -13.74
CA ALA A 33 -10.56 4.14 -14.42
C ALA A 33 -9.89 5.06 -15.45
N LEU A 34 -8.73 5.63 -15.11
CA LEU A 34 -7.94 6.42 -16.07
C LEU A 34 -7.53 5.56 -17.28
N LEU A 35 -7.04 4.34 -17.05
CA LEU A 35 -6.68 3.42 -18.14
C LEU A 35 -7.86 3.10 -19.05
N ILE A 36 -9.05 2.86 -18.48
CA ILE A 36 -10.27 2.61 -19.26
C ILE A 36 -10.62 3.84 -20.10
N MET A 37 -10.60 5.04 -19.51
CA MET A 37 -10.87 6.29 -20.25
C MET A 37 -9.90 6.49 -21.41
N PHE A 38 -8.59 6.37 -21.16
CA PHE A 38 -7.58 6.51 -22.21
C PHE A 38 -7.72 5.44 -23.29
N GLY A 39 -8.03 4.20 -22.91
CA GLY A 39 -8.26 3.11 -23.85
C GLY A 39 -9.47 3.33 -24.74
N VAL A 40 -10.60 3.76 -24.17
CA VAL A 40 -11.82 4.09 -24.93
C VAL A 40 -11.57 5.25 -25.89
N ASN A 41 -10.90 6.32 -25.43
CA ASN A 41 -10.59 7.47 -26.27
C ASN A 41 -9.65 7.09 -27.42
N ALA A 42 -8.64 6.27 -27.17
CA ALA A 42 -7.76 5.76 -28.21
C ALA A 42 -8.50 4.89 -29.23
N MET A 43 -9.41 4.01 -28.78
CA MET A 43 -10.24 3.19 -29.67
C MET A 43 -11.18 4.03 -30.53
N ASN A 44 -11.83 5.05 -29.94
CA ASN A 44 -12.69 5.96 -30.68
C ASN A 44 -11.89 6.72 -31.75
N SER A 45 -10.68 7.20 -31.43
CA SER A 45 -9.83 7.90 -32.42
C SER A 45 -9.36 7.02 -33.59
N VAL A 46 -9.26 5.71 -33.39
CA VAL A 46 -8.91 4.75 -34.47
C VAL A 46 -10.14 4.40 -35.32
N TRP A 47 -11.34 4.44 -34.73
CA TRP A 47 -12.58 4.15 -35.44
C TRP A 47 -13.12 5.36 -36.23
N ASP A 48 -12.89 6.57 -35.74
CA ASP A 48 -13.37 7.82 -36.35
C ASP A 48 -12.66 8.17 -37.66
N ASP A 49 -11.47 7.59 -37.91
CA ASP A 49 -10.76 7.68 -39.20
C ASP A 49 -11.40 6.79 -40.30
N SER A 50 -12.50 6.09 -39.98
CA SER A 50 -13.31 5.30 -40.92
C SER A 50 -14.72 5.88 -41.09
N ASP A 51 -14.83 6.98 -41.84
CA ASP A 51 -16.02 7.45 -42.57
C ASP A 51 -17.41 7.25 -41.92
N THR A 52 -17.56 7.51 -40.62
CA THR A 52 -18.89 7.59 -39.99
C THR A 52 -18.97 8.77 -39.06
N TYR A 53 -19.49 9.89 -39.59
CA TYR A 53 -20.00 11.03 -38.83
C TYR A 53 -21.05 10.54 -37.81
N TYR A 54 -20.59 10.15 -36.62
CA TYR A 54 -21.47 9.97 -35.47
C TYR A 54 -21.58 11.33 -34.77
N GLU A 55 -22.82 11.82 -34.72
CA GLU A 55 -23.18 13.05 -34.02
C GLU A 55 -22.48 13.15 -32.66
N GLU A 56 -21.71 14.22 -32.53
CA GLU A 56 -20.98 14.64 -31.35
C GLU A 56 -21.96 14.88 -30.19
N SER A 57 -22.31 13.80 -29.47
CA SER A 57 -23.05 13.90 -28.21
C SER A 57 -22.07 14.23 -27.08
N SER A 58 -21.60 15.47 -27.05
CA SER A 58 -21.00 16.04 -25.85
C SER A 58 -22.06 16.01 -24.74
N PRO A 59 -21.87 15.17 -23.70
CA PRO A 59 -21.13 15.60 -22.53
C PRO A 59 -20.33 14.46 -21.87
N GLU A 60 -19.21 14.05 -22.44
CA GLU A 60 -18.30 13.09 -21.77
C GLU A 60 -17.65 13.70 -20.52
N ASP A 61 -17.40 15.02 -20.51
CA ASP A 61 -16.80 15.75 -19.39
C ASP A 61 -17.64 15.71 -18.11
N SER A 62 -18.97 15.55 -18.23
CA SER A 62 -19.88 15.49 -17.09
C SER A 62 -19.81 14.16 -16.31
N LYS A 63 -19.25 13.11 -16.92
CA LYS A 63 -19.23 11.75 -16.34
C LYS A 63 -17.95 11.44 -15.57
N ILE A 64 -16.87 12.19 -15.80
CA ILE A 64 -15.59 12.01 -15.11
C ILE A 64 -15.73 12.25 -13.60
N PRO A 65 -16.34 13.36 -13.12
CA PRO A 65 -16.52 13.58 -11.68
C PRO A 65 -17.41 12.51 -11.05
N LEU A 66 -18.46 12.07 -11.75
CA LEU A 66 -19.37 11.02 -11.28
C LEU A 66 -18.63 9.68 -11.12
N LEU A 67 -17.77 9.32 -12.07
CA LEU A 67 -16.98 8.10 -12.00
C LEU A 67 -15.99 8.13 -10.83
N ILE A 68 -15.30 9.25 -10.63
CA ILE A 68 -14.36 9.42 -9.50
C ILE A 68 -15.10 9.26 -8.17
N ILE A 69 -16.26 9.90 -8.01
CA ILE A 69 -17.11 9.78 -6.82
C ILE A 69 -17.56 8.33 -6.62
N PHE A 70 -17.97 7.66 -7.69
CA PHE A 70 -18.41 6.26 -7.64
C PHE A 70 -17.30 5.31 -7.16
N ILE A 71 -16.08 5.45 -7.71
CA ILE A 71 -14.90 4.68 -7.30
C ILE A 71 -14.57 4.95 -5.84
N PHE A 72 -14.66 6.21 -5.40
CA PHE A 72 -14.43 6.58 -4.02
C PHE A 72 -15.42 5.89 -3.07
N LEU A 73 -16.72 5.91 -3.40
CA LEU A 73 -17.75 5.23 -2.60
C LEU A 73 -17.53 3.72 -2.52
N ILE A 74 -17.23 3.07 -3.65
CA ILE A 74 -16.93 1.63 -3.68
C ILE A 74 -15.70 1.33 -2.83
N SER A 75 -14.64 2.13 -2.97
CA SER A 75 -13.40 1.94 -2.22
C SER A 75 -13.63 2.05 -0.71
N ILE A 76 -14.44 3.00 -0.27
CA ILE A 76 -14.84 3.11 1.14
C ILE A 76 -15.60 1.86 1.58
N GLY A 77 -16.62 1.45 0.82
CA GLY A 77 -17.44 0.27 1.17
C GLY A 77 -16.61 -1.01 1.29
N LEU A 78 -15.74 -1.28 0.31
CA LEU A 78 -14.82 -2.43 0.35
C LEU A 78 -13.89 -2.35 1.56
N SER A 79 -13.33 -1.16 1.84
CA SER A 79 -12.41 -0.98 2.96
C SER A 79 -13.09 -1.21 4.31
N PHE A 80 -14.37 -0.84 4.46
CA PHE A 80 -15.17 -1.22 5.63
C PHE A 80 -15.34 -2.74 5.75
N GLY A 81 -15.55 -3.45 4.63
CA GLY A 81 -15.58 -4.92 4.60
C GLY A 81 -14.28 -5.53 5.12
N TYR A 82 -13.13 -5.06 4.63
CA TYR A 82 -11.82 -5.51 5.12
C TYR A 82 -11.56 -5.16 6.58
N MET A 83 -12.04 -4.00 7.05
CA MET A 83 -11.96 -3.61 8.46
C MET A 83 -12.68 -4.64 9.33
N ILE A 84 -13.93 -4.99 9.01
CA ILE A 84 -14.72 -5.97 9.76
C ILE A 84 -14.04 -7.34 9.72
N LEU A 85 -13.59 -7.78 8.55
CA LEU A 85 -12.91 -9.06 8.40
C LEU A 85 -11.62 -9.12 9.25
N SER A 86 -10.81 -8.06 9.22
CA SER A 86 -9.58 -7.99 10.01
C SER A 86 -9.85 -7.98 11.52
N ALA A 87 -10.94 -7.35 11.97
CA ALA A 87 -11.35 -7.40 13.36
C ALA A 87 -11.70 -8.83 13.78
N ILE A 88 -12.44 -9.57 12.94
CA ILE A 88 -12.77 -10.98 13.17
C ILE A 88 -11.51 -11.84 13.24
N VAL A 89 -10.60 -11.69 12.27
CA VAL A 89 -9.33 -12.44 12.25
C VAL A 89 -8.48 -12.13 13.49
N THR A 90 -8.42 -10.87 13.91
CA THR A 90 -7.66 -10.46 15.10
C THR A 90 -8.27 -11.05 16.38
N LEU A 91 -9.61 -11.08 16.49
CA LEU A 91 -10.30 -11.73 17.60
C LEU A 91 -9.99 -13.24 17.65
N ILE A 92 -9.99 -13.91 16.50
CA ILE A 92 -9.63 -15.33 16.39
C ILE A 92 -8.17 -15.53 16.81
N TYR A 93 -7.24 -14.72 16.32
CA TYR A 93 -5.84 -14.78 16.71
C TYR A 93 -5.67 -14.62 18.22
N ASN A 94 -6.27 -13.59 18.82
CA ASN A 94 -6.18 -13.34 20.26
C ASN A 94 -6.73 -14.50 21.10
N LYS A 95 -7.73 -15.24 20.60
CA LYS A 95 -8.25 -16.45 21.24
C LYS A 95 -7.27 -17.61 21.11
N MET A 96 -6.65 -17.79 19.95
CA MET A 96 -5.69 -18.88 19.70
C MET A 96 -4.35 -18.68 20.40
N SER A 97 -3.83 -17.45 20.43
CA SER A 97 -2.57 -17.11 21.10
C SER A 97 -2.63 -17.36 22.62
N GLY A 98 -3.82 -17.29 23.22
CA GLY A 98 -4.05 -17.68 24.62
C GLY A 98 -3.90 -19.18 24.89
N ILE A 99 -3.99 -20.02 23.86
CA ILE A 99 -3.96 -21.49 23.97
C ILE A 99 -2.60 -22.04 23.53
N VAL A 100 -2.04 -21.53 22.43
CA VAL A 100 -0.86 -22.12 21.75
C VAL A 100 0.44 -21.37 22.08
N GLY A 101 0.34 -20.18 22.70
CA GLY A 101 1.46 -19.22 22.78
C GLY A 101 1.39 -18.22 21.62
N GLY A 102 1.84 -16.99 21.87
CA GLY A 102 1.87 -15.90 20.89
C GLY A 102 3.04 -16.01 19.91
N ILE A 103 3.15 -15.03 19.02
CA ILE A 103 4.29 -14.93 18.11
C ILE A 103 5.51 -14.46 18.91
N GLU A 104 6.57 -15.26 18.92
CA GLU A 104 7.86 -14.88 19.50
C GLU A 104 8.67 -14.03 18.50
N VAL A 105 9.09 -12.85 18.94
CA VAL A 105 9.97 -11.96 18.18
C VAL A 105 11.29 -11.86 18.93
N ASP A 106 12.38 -12.38 18.33
CA ASP A 106 13.72 -12.18 18.86
C ASP A 106 14.31 -10.86 18.37
N LEU A 107 14.45 -9.90 19.28
CA LEU A 107 15.02 -8.59 18.96
C LEU A 107 16.55 -8.61 18.78
N ASN A 108 17.23 -9.72 19.10
CA ASN A 108 18.67 -9.81 18.94
C ASN A 108 19.09 -9.71 17.47
N GLU A 109 18.33 -10.26 16.54
CA GLU A 109 18.62 -10.16 15.09
C GLU A 109 18.49 -8.71 14.58
N LEU A 110 17.50 -7.96 15.07
CA LEU A 110 17.29 -6.55 14.67
C LEU A 110 18.43 -5.62 15.15
N SER A 111 19.02 -5.92 16.31
CA SER A 111 20.14 -5.14 16.86
C SER A 111 21.43 -5.28 16.03
N GLN A 112 21.65 -6.44 15.42
CA GLN A 112 22.81 -6.68 14.54
C GLN A 112 22.66 -5.97 13.18
N LEU A 113 21.45 -5.92 12.63
CA LEU A 113 21.14 -5.14 11.42
C LEU A 113 21.37 -3.63 11.61
N LYS A 114 21.03 -3.08 12.79
CA LYS A 114 21.24 -1.65 13.09
C LYS A 114 22.72 -1.29 13.27
N LYS A 115 23.53 -2.17 13.88
CA LYS A 115 24.98 -1.95 14.03
C LYS A 115 25.73 -2.01 12.70
N THR A 116 25.33 -2.89 11.80
CA THR A 116 26.05 -3.11 10.53
C THR A 116 25.90 -1.94 9.55
N LYS A 117 24.82 -1.15 9.66
CA LYS A 117 24.53 -0.02 8.75
C LYS A 117 25.16 1.32 9.16
N LEU A 118 25.80 1.42 10.33
CA LEU A 118 26.25 2.70 10.90
C LEU A 118 27.76 2.94 10.90
N LEU A 119 28.56 2.02 10.35
CA LEU A 119 30.01 2.24 10.22
C LEU A 119 30.41 2.28 8.75
N PRO A 120 30.37 3.44 8.07
CA PRO A 120 31.33 3.66 7.01
C PRO A 120 32.70 3.52 7.65
N LYS A 121 33.46 2.53 7.18
CA LYS A 121 34.85 2.28 7.56
C LYS A 121 35.59 3.62 7.42
N ALA A 122 36.03 4.19 8.54
CA ALA A 122 36.77 5.45 8.53
C ALA A 122 37.95 5.30 7.54
N PRO A 123 38.17 6.27 6.64
CA PRO A 123 39.35 6.24 5.78
C PRO A 123 40.58 6.19 6.67
N LYS A 124 41.45 5.19 6.47
CA LYS A 124 42.77 5.21 7.09
C LYS A 124 43.44 6.52 6.68
N ALA A 125 43.83 7.33 7.66
CA ALA A 125 44.68 8.49 7.40
C ALA A 125 45.99 8.01 6.76
N PRO A 126 46.51 8.70 5.73
CA PRO A 126 47.77 8.34 5.11
C PRO A 126 48.89 8.46 6.14
N GLU A 127 49.69 7.41 6.26
CA GLU A 127 50.91 7.39 7.06
C GLU A 127 51.82 8.51 6.53
N GLU A 128 52.14 9.49 7.39
CA GLU A 128 53.15 10.50 7.09
C GLU A 128 54.48 9.77 6.90
N GLU A 129 54.94 9.70 5.65
CA GLU A 129 56.32 9.28 5.33
C GLU A 129 57.27 10.28 5.99
N GLU A 130 57.91 9.81 7.05
CA GLU A 130 59.05 10.40 7.71
C GLU A 130 60.20 10.53 6.69
N SER A 131 60.23 11.64 5.95
CA SER A 131 61.30 11.96 5.01
C SER A 131 62.58 12.31 5.78
N LEU A 132 63.46 11.34 5.89
CA LEU A 132 64.88 11.53 6.13
C LEU A 132 65.49 12.45 5.05
N SER A 133 65.94 13.64 5.45
CA SER A 133 67.19 14.28 4.99
C SER A 133 67.46 15.58 5.73
#